data_AF-A0AA45G792-F1
#
_entry.id   AF-A0AA45G792-F1
#
_cell.length_a   1.000
_cell.length_b   1.000
_cell.length_c   1.000
_cell.angle_alpha   90.00
_cell.angle_beta   90.00
_cell.angle_gamma   90.00
#
_symmetry.space_group_name_H-M   'P 1'
#
loop_
_entity.id
_entity.type
_entity.pdbx_description
1 polymer ?
#
loop_
_entity_poly.entity_id
_entity_poly.type
_entity_poly.pdbx_seq_one_letter_code
_entity_poly.pdbx_strand_id
1 'polypeptide(L)'
;MAQVNRIPPDVEEGVWTVVTRTSTYLLDFGEMTLLRAPGVGGDEQGAWEVSALRRDSEDIPLLGVKTCEVGASAQFWVRAVDDPDVRTWRITTPVVSIERIG
;
A
#
# COMPACT_ATOMS: atom_id res chain seq x y z
N MET A 1 10.49 14.82 5.39
CA MET A 1 9.38 13.89 5.15
C MET A 1 8.08 14.58 5.51
N ALA A 2 7.07 14.49 4.64
CA ALA A 2 5.80 15.20 4.79
C ALA A 2 4.67 14.18 4.95
N GLN A 3 4.00 14.24 6.10
CA GLN A 3 2.80 13.45 6.36
C GLN A 3 1.61 14.09 5.65
N VAL A 4 0.80 13.26 4.99
CA VAL A 4 -0.44 13.70 4.33
C VAL A 4 -1.60 12.83 4.77
N ASN A 5 -2.82 13.32 4.56
CA ASN A 5 -4.02 12.55 4.88
C ASN A 5 -4.49 11.69 3.71
N ARG A 6 -4.00 11.95 2.48
CA ARG A 6 -4.44 11.27 1.25
C ARG A 6 -3.36 11.30 0.18
N ILE A 7 -3.26 10.22 -0.60
CA ILE A 7 -2.53 10.21 -1.87
C ILE A 7 -3.50 10.64 -3.00
N PRO A 8 -3.16 11.66 -3.81
CA PRO A 8 -3.95 12.03 -4.99
C PRO A 8 -4.03 10.85 -5.99
N PRO A 9 -5.19 10.62 -6.62
CA PRO A 9 -5.37 9.51 -7.59
C PRO A 9 -4.54 9.70 -8.86
N ASP A 10 -4.11 10.93 -9.13
CA ASP A 10 -3.31 11.40 -10.26
C ASP A 10 -1.84 11.63 -9.89
N VAL A 11 -1.37 11.05 -8.79
CA VAL A 11 0.06 11.11 -8.44
C VAL A 11 0.87 10.32 -9.49
N GLU A 12 1.88 10.96 -10.07
CA GLU A 12 2.70 10.36 -11.13
C GLU A 12 4.12 10.04 -10.65
N GLU A 13 4.54 10.54 -9.49
CA GLU A 13 5.92 10.41 -9.03
C GLU A 13 6.09 10.37 -7.50
N GLY A 14 7.27 9.90 -7.09
CA GLY A 14 7.72 9.85 -5.72
C GLY A 14 7.42 8.52 -5.02
N VAL A 15 8.08 8.35 -3.88
CA VAL A 15 7.97 7.15 -3.05
C VAL A 15 7.14 7.47 -1.82
N TRP A 16 6.18 6.62 -1.51
CA TRP A 16 5.22 6.84 -0.43
C TRP A 16 5.14 5.63 0.49
N THR A 17 5.22 5.88 1.79
CA THR A 17 4.94 4.89 2.82
C THR A 17 3.47 5.03 3.24
N VAL A 18 2.71 3.94 3.14
CA VAL A 18 1.33 3.85 3.60
C VAL A 18 1.26 2.80 4.70
N VAL A 19 1.11 3.25 5.94
CA VAL A 19 0.92 2.35 7.08
C VAL A 19 -0.57 2.08 7.23
N THR A 20 -0.96 0.82 7.24
CA THR A 20 -2.32 0.38 7.59
C THR A 20 -2.30 -0.31 8.94
N ARG A 21 -3.47 -0.72 9.45
CA ARG A 21 -3.56 -1.38 10.76
C ARG A 21 -2.70 -2.64 10.88
N THR A 22 -2.43 -3.33 9.78
CA THR A 22 -1.79 -4.65 9.80
C THR A 22 -0.55 -4.76 8.94
N SER A 23 -0.21 -3.74 8.16
CA SER A 23 0.89 -3.79 7.20
C SER A 23 1.38 -2.39 6.86
N THR A 24 2.64 -2.27 6.49
CA THR A 24 3.18 -1.11 5.78
C THR A 24 3.25 -1.44 4.29
N TYR A 25 2.92 -0.46 3.46
CA TYR A 25 3.08 -0.51 2.02
C TYR A 25 4.09 0.55 1.60
N LEU A 26 4.98 0.19 0.69
CA LEU A 26 5.84 1.11 -0.03
C LEU A 26 5.32 1.21 -1.46
N LEU A 27 4.95 2.41 -1.88
CA LEU A 27 4.49 2.70 -3.23
C LEU A 27 5.57 3.53 -3.92
N ASP A 28 6.10 3.03 -5.03
CA ASP A 28 6.99 3.79 -5.89
C ASP A 28 6.25 4.10 -7.18
N PHE A 29 5.87 5.38 -7.38
CA PHE A 29 5.18 5.80 -8.59
C PHE A 29 6.14 6.05 -9.76
N GLY A 30 7.45 6.20 -9.50
CA GLY A 30 8.45 6.30 -10.56
C GLY A 30 8.68 4.94 -11.23
N GLU A 31 8.81 3.89 -10.42
CA GLU A 31 8.98 2.52 -10.90
C GLU A 31 7.65 1.77 -11.12
N MET A 32 6.52 2.35 -10.68
CA MET A 32 5.19 1.74 -10.70
C MET A 32 5.18 0.38 -9.97
N THR A 33 5.68 0.37 -8.74
CA THR A 33 5.74 -0.82 -7.88
C THR A 33 5.04 -0.60 -6.53
N LEU A 34 4.59 -1.71 -5.96
CA LEU A 34 3.99 -1.80 -4.63
C LEU A 34 4.65 -2.94 -3.88
N LEU A 35 5.26 -2.63 -2.74
CA LEU A 35 5.78 -3.63 -1.81
C LEU A 35 4.94 -3.63 -0.53
N ARG A 36 4.62 -4.82 0.00
CA ARG A 36 3.93 -4.96 1.29
C ARG A 36 4.87 -5.59 2.31
N ALA A 37 5.01 -4.92 3.46
CA ALA A 37 5.66 -5.42 4.67
C ALA A 37 4.58 -5.69 5.76
N PRO A 38 4.24 -6.95 6.06
CA PRO A 38 3.24 -7.30 7.07
C PRO A 38 3.77 -7.03 8.49
N GLY A 39 2.88 -6.80 9.46
CA GLY A 39 3.23 -6.71 10.89
C GLY A 39 3.87 -5.38 11.32
N VAL A 40 4.24 -4.52 10.36
CA VAL A 40 4.65 -3.14 10.60
C VAL A 40 3.41 -2.23 10.50
N GLY A 41 2.33 -2.57 11.21
CA GLY A 41 1.07 -1.83 11.23
C GLY A 41 0.80 -1.28 12.62
N GLY A 42 0.36 -0.01 12.71
CA GLY A 42 0.31 0.78 13.95
C GLY A 42 -0.72 0.37 15.01
N ASP A 43 -1.10 -0.90 15.11
CA ASP A 43 -2.01 -1.37 16.16
C ASP A 43 -1.25 -2.06 17.30
N GLU A 44 -1.01 -1.31 18.38
CA GLU A 44 -0.54 -1.85 19.67
C GLU A 44 -1.64 -2.63 20.41
N GLN A 45 -2.90 -2.61 19.94
CA GLN A 45 -4.07 -3.14 20.65
C GLN A 45 -4.51 -4.55 20.21
N GLY A 46 -3.77 -5.21 19.30
CA GLY A 46 -3.87 -6.66 19.09
C GLY A 46 -5.20 -7.17 18.53
N ALA A 47 -6.05 -6.30 17.95
CA ALA A 47 -7.39 -6.68 17.50
C ALA A 47 -7.40 -7.32 16.09
N TRP A 48 -6.30 -7.24 15.34
CA TRP A 48 -6.21 -7.72 13.96
C TRP A 48 -5.14 -8.80 13.81
N GLU A 49 -5.51 -9.95 13.24
CA GLU A 49 -4.52 -10.95 12.84
C GLU A 49 -3.67 -10.44 11.68
N VAL A 50 -2.36 -10.46 11.86
CA VAL A 50 -1.40 -10.19 10.79
C VAL A 50 -1.22 -11.45 9.96
N SER A 51 -1.89 -11.51 8.81
CA SER A 51 -1.64 -12.59 7.86
C SER A 51 -0.34 -12.35 7.09
N ALA A 52 0.62 -13.26 7.27
CA ALA A 52 1.75 -13.41 6.37
C ALA A 52 1.23 -13.98 5.03
N LEU A 53 1.39 -13.22 3.95
CA LEU A 53 1.08 -13.66 2.61
C LEU A 53 2.36 -14.14 1.93
N ARG A 54 2.21 -15.11 1.02
CA ARG A 54 3.32 -15.73 0.28
C ARG A 54 4.25 -14.73 -0.41
N ARG A 55 3.75 -13.54 -0.76
CA ARG A 55 4.44 -12.50 -1.56
C ARG A 55 4.71 -11.22 -0.76
N ASP A 56 4.80 -11.34 0.55
CA ASP A 56 5.26 -10.22 1.37
C ASP A 56 6.75 -9.98 1.12
N SER A 57 7.15 -8.72 0.96
CA SER A 57 8.51 -8.28 0.55
C SER A 57 8.88 -8.53 -0.93
N GLU A 58 7.90 -8.83 -1.79
CA GLU A 58 8.09 -8.83 -3.25
C GLU A 58 7.45 -7.58 -3.88
N ASP A 59 8.10 -7.01 -4.90
CA ASP A 59 7.53 -5.92 -5.69
C ASP A 59 6.39 -6.42 -6.58
N ILE A 60 5.21 -5.86 -6.36
CA ILE A 60 4.02 -6.11 -7.16
C ILE A 60 3.86 -4.93 -8.14
N PRO A 61 3.65 -5.17 -9.45
CA PRO A 61 3.42 -4.07 -10.38
C PRO A 61 2.15 -3.29 -10.01
N LEU A 62 2.33 -2.01 -9.72
CA LEU A 62 1.28 -1.04 -9.45
C LEU A 62 0.78 -0.48 -10.78
N LEU A 63 -0.52 -0.41 -10.94
CA LEU A 63 -1.17 0.18 -12.12
C LEU A 63 -1.86 1.50 -11.79
N GLY A 64 -2.13 1.76 -10.51
CA GLY A 64 -2.68 3.01 -10.03
C GLY A 64 -3.33 2.89 -8.66
N VAL A 65 -3.75 4.04 -8.12
CA VAL A 65 -4.43 4.13 -6.82
C VAL A 65 -5.83 4.68 -7.03
N LYS A 66 -6.84 3.96 -6.53
CA LYS A 66 -8.23 4.44 -6.57
C LYS A 66 -8.59 5.24 -5.33
N THR A 67 -8.28 4.70 -4.15
CA THR A 67 -8.48 5.36 -2.86
C THR A 67 -7.30 5.07 -1.95
N CYS A 68 -6.73 6.10 -1.32
CA CYS A 68 -5.72 5.95 -0.28
C CYS A 68 -5.77 7.16 0.63
N GLU A 69 -6.51 7.04 1.73
CA GLU A 69 -6.81 8.12 2.67
C GLU A 69 -6.81 7.56 4.10
N VAL A 70 -6.23 8.31 5.05
CA VAL A 70 -6.19 7.95 6.46
C VAL A 70 -7.60 7.71 7.00
N GLY A 71 -7.80 6.58 7.69
CA GLY A 71 -9.08 6.15 8.23
C GLY A 71 -9.92 5.29 7.29
N ALA A 72 -9.61 5.24 5.99
CA ALA A 72 -10.29 4.41 5.00
C ALA A 72 -9.42 3.24 4.53
N SER A 73 -10.05 2.18 4.02
CA SER A 73 -9.33 1.11 3.32
C SER A 73 -8.74 1.62 2.01
N ALA A 74 -7.44 1.41 1.81
CA ALA A 74 -6.82 1.72 0.53
C ALA A 74 -7.19 0.67 -0.53
N GLN A 75 -7.24 1.11 -1.78
CA GLN A 75 -7.54 0.29 -2.96
C GLN A 75 -6.49 0.55 -4.04
N PHE A 76 -5.64 -0.44 -4.25
CA PHE A 76 -4.57 -0.41 -5.24
C PHE A 76 -4.93 -1.28 -6.43
N TRP A 77 -4.78 -0.73 -7.63
CA TRP A 77 -4.90 -1.48 -8.87
C TRP A 77 -3.55 -2.10 -9.17
N VAL A 78 -3.47 -3.43 -9.21
CA VAL A 78 -2.20 -4.14 -9.37
C VAL A 78 -2.31 -5.21 -10.46
N ARG A 79 -1.16 -5.57 -11.01
CA ARG A 79 -1.00 -6.75 -11.87
C ARG A 79 -0.50 -7.92 -11.04
N ALA A 80 -0.92 -9.14 -11.34
CA ALA A 80 -0.35 -10.31 -10.70
C ALA A 80 1.12 -10.51 -11.15
N VAL A 81 1.99 -10.85 -10.21
CA VAL A 81 3.42 -11.11 -10.49
C VAL A 81 3.59 -12.35 -11.38
N ASP A 82 2.80 -13.40 -11.14
CA ASP A 82 2.92 -14.68 -11.85
C ASP A 82 2.15 -14.73 -13.18
N ASP A 83 1.24 -13.78 -13.41
CA ASP A 83 0.43 -13.71 -14.63
C ASP A 83 0.20 -12.24 -15.02
N PRO A 84 0.89 -11.75 -16.06
CA PRO A 84 0.82 -10.34 -16.44
C PRO A 84 -0.54 -9.93 -17.03
N ASP A 85 -1.37 -10.87 -17.45
CA ASP A 85 -2.70 -10.59 -18.00
C ASP A 85 -3.76 -10.43 -16.90
N VAL A 86 -3.47 -10.90 -15.69
CA VAL A 86 -4.36 -10.78 -14.54
C VAL A 86 -4.16 -9.44 -13.83
N ARG A 87 -5.25 -8.68 -13.73
CA ARG A 87 -5.33 -7.40 -13.01
C ARG A 87 -6.36 -7.50 -11.92
N THR A 88 -6.03 -7.01 -10.73
CA THR A 88 -6.90 -7.15 -9.56
C THR A 88 -6.79 -5.96 -8.61
N TRP A 89 -7.82 -5.79 -7.80
CA TRP A 89 -7.83 -4.81 -6.71
C TRP A 89 -7.24 -5.44 -5.45
N ARG A 90 -6.23 -4.78 -4.90
CA ARG A 90 -5.74 -5.07 -3.54
C ARG A 90 -6.39 -4.06 -2.59
N ILE A 91 -7.21 -4.58 -1.67
CA ILE A 91 -7.92 -3.80 -0.65
C ILE A 91 -7.23 -4.03 0.70
N THR A 92 -6.92 -2.96 1.40
CA THR A 92 -6.18 -3.03 2.68
C THR A 92 -7.10 -2.88 3.89
N THR A 93 -6.57 -3.16 5.08
CA THR A 93 -7.12 -2.61 6.32
C THR A 93 -7.03 -1.08 6.31
N PRO A 94 -7.79 -0.36 7.16
CA PRO A 94 -7.77 1.09 7.18
C PRO A 94 -6.35 1.67 7.30
N VAL A 95 -6.08 2.71 6.52
CA VAL A 95 -4.83 3.46 6.56
C VAL A 95 -4.72 4.22 7.87
N VAL A 96 -3.55 4.19 8.48
CA VAL A 96 -3.20 4.86 9.75
C VAL A 96 -2.34 6.08 9.49
N SER A 97 -1.36 5.99 8.58
CA SER A 97 -0.54 7.13 8.19
C SER A 97 -0.08 7.01 6.73
N ILE A 98 0.18 8.16 6.12
CA ILE A 98 0.72 8.30 4.77
C ILE A 98 1.86 9.31 4.82
N GLU A 99 3.01 8.93 4.29
CA GLU A 99 4.21 9.76 4.30
C GLU A 99 4.91 9.69 2.93
N ARG A 100 5.30 10.85 2.39
CA ARG A 100 6.18 10.91 1.22
C ARG A 100 7.64 10.81 1.68
N ILE A 101 8.39 9.88 1.07
CA ILE A 101 9.84 9.77 1.23
C ILE A 101 10.48 10.76 0.26
N GLY A 102 11.20 11.75 0.81
CA GLY A 102 11.70 12.92 0.08
C GLY A 102 11.10 14.19 0.63
#